data_AF-A0A0C9UWC7-F1
#
_entry.id   AF-A0A0C9UWC7-F1
#
_cell.length_a   1.000
_cell.length_b   1.000
_cell.length_c   1.000
_cell.angle_alpha   90.00
_cell.angle_beta   90.00
_cell.angle_gamma   90.00
#
_symmetry.space_group_name_H-M   'P 1'
#
loop_
_entity.id
_entity.type
_entity.pdbx_description
1 polymer ?
#
loop_
_entity_poly.entity_id
_entity_poly.type
_entity_poly.pdbx_seq_one_letter_code
_entity_poly.pdbx_strand_id
1 'polypeptide(L)'
;MIDEMMVFGFAQATESKILQEYIYHQEPHKLEVVRPPASVTYAVSWRSEGIRYRKNEVFLDVIESVNLLVNANGAVIRSEILGAVKMKCYLSGMPELRLGLNDKVMFESTGRTARGKAIEMEDVKFHQCVRLSRFENDRTISFIPPDGEFELMSYRLSTPVKPLIWVEAQVESHKGSRVEYMVKVKAQFKRRSTANNVEIYVPVPDDADSPKFRASTGTVQYAPDKSAFVWKIKQLGGGREFLMRAHFGLPSVKGEESEAAKKAPITVKFEIPYFTVSGIQVRYLKIVEKSGYQALPWVRYITQHGDDYSLRTAQERGSAPIVSM
;
A
#
# COMPACT_ATOMS: atom_id res chain seq x y z
N MET A 1 15.26 6.72 -28.07
CA MET A 1 15.16 6.30 -26.66
C MET A 1 15.89 4.98 -26.41
N ILE A 2 15.58 3.87 -27.12
CA ILE A 2 16.27 2.57 -26.90
C ILE A 2 17.79 2.67 -27.11
N ASP A 3 18.24 3.34 -28.16
CA ASP A 3 19.67 3.50 -28.48
C ASP A 3 20.47 4.26 -27.40
N GLU A 4 19.82 5.20 -26.70
CA GLU A 4 20.41 5.96 -25.59
C GLU A 4 20.36 5.17 -24.26
N MET A 5 19.34 4.33 -24.08
CA MET A 5 19.18 3.52 -22.87
C MET A 5 20.08 2.29 -22.89
N MET A 6 20.40 1.75 -24.06
CA MET A 6 21.14 0.50 -24.20
C MET A 6 22.07 0.54 -25.39
N VAL A 7 23.35 0.35 -25.12
CA VAL A 7 24.40 0.27 -26.14
C VAL A 7 25.07 -1.10 -26.00
N PHE A 8 25.08 -1.87 -27.10
CA PHE A 8 25.71 -3.20 -27.15
C PHE A 8 25.21 -4.19 -26.06
N GLY A 9 23.92 -4.09 -25.70
CA GLY A 9 23.30 -4.92 -24.67
C GLY A 9 23.56 -4.46 -23.22
N PHE A 10 24.35 -3.41 -23.01
CA PHE A 10 24.59 -2.82 -21.70
C PHE A 10 23.70 -1.60 -21.48
N ALA A 11 22.96 -1.60 -20.36
CA ALA A 11 22.18 -0.44 -19.95
C ALA A 11 23.12 0.74 -19.63
N GLN A 12 22.81 1.91 -20.19
CA GLN A 12 23.55 3.15 -19.98
C GLN A 12 22.73 4.08 -19.07
N ALA A 13 22.02 5.05 -19.63
CA ALA A 13 21.17 5.97 -18.89
C ALA A 13 19.70 5.55 -18.98
N THR A 14 19.09 5.23 -17.84
CA THR A 14 17.67 4.82 -17.76
C THR A 14 16.77 5.82 -17.05
N GLU A 15 17.33 6.96 -16.63
CA GLU A 15 16.61 8.01 -15.91
C GLU A 15 15.74 8.84 -16.86
N SER A 16 14.45 8.48 -16.95
CA SER A 16 13.50 9.10 -17.88
C SER A 16 13.44 10.63 -17.81
N LYS A 17 13.50 11.22 -16.61
CA LYS A 17 13.45 12.68 -16.41
C LYS A 17 14.69 13.39 -16.97
N ILE A 18 15.86 12.75 -16.90
CA ILE A 18 17.11 13.30 -17.45
C ILE A 18 17.16 13.11 -18.96
N LEU A 19 16.72 11.95 -19.44
CA LEU A 19 16.61 11.67 -20.88
C LEU A 19 15.69 12.67 -21.59
N GLN A 20 14.59 13.09 -20.95
CA GLN A 20 13.67 14.09 -21.48
C GLN A 20 14.29 15.47 -21.71
N GLU A 21 15.43 15.79 -21.09
CA GLU A 21 16.09 17.09 -21.28
C GLU A 21 16.76 17.22 -22.65
N TYR A 22 17.12 16.12 -23.30
CA TYR A 22 17.81 16.14 -24.59
C TYR A 22 17.23 15.19 -25.65
N ILE A 23 16.33 14.28 -25.25
CA ILE A 23 15.50 13.48 -26.14
C ILE A 23 14.11 14.13 -26.20
N TYR A 24 13.95 15.13 -27.08
CA TYR A 24 12.69 15.85 -27.24
C TYR A 24 11.67 15.07 -28.08
N HIS A 25 10.39 15.17 -27.69
CA HIS A 25 9.25 14.66 -28.46
C HIS A 25 8.50 15.74 -29.26
N GLN A 26 9.01 16.96 -29.37
CA GLN A 26 8.31 18.06 -30.08
C GLN A 26 9.13 18.74 -31.17
N GLU A 27 8.45 18.86 -32.32
CA GLU A 27 8.74 19.50 -33.60
C GLU A 27 9.97 19.03 -34.42
N PRO A 28 9.76 18.36 -35.57
CA PRO A 28 10.82 17.81 -36.42
C PRO A 28 11.68 18.87 -37.17
N HIS A 29 11.58 20.15 -36.82
CA HIS A 29 12.09 21.27 -37.65
C HIS A 29 13.20 22.10 -37.00
N LYS A 30 13.69 21.72 -35.81
CA LYS A 30 14.93 22.29 -35.25
C LYS A 30 15.86 21.17 -34.80
N LEU A 31 16.75 20.77 -35.70
CA LEU A 31 17.93 19.95 -35.37
C LEU A 31 18.95 20.83 -34.65
N GLU A 32 18.64 21.24 -33.42
CA GLU A 32 19.68 21.73 -32.52
C GLU A 32 20.36 20.52 -31.89
N VAL A 33 21.68 20.40 -32.07
CA VAL A 33 22.49 19.39 -31.40
C VAL A 33 22.53 19.75 -29.92
N VAL A 34 21.55 19.25 -29.17
CA VAL A 34 21.48 19.45 -27.72
C VAL A 34 22.56 18.59 -27.09
N ARG A 35 23.50 19.24 -26.41
CA ARG A 35 24.57 18.54 -25.69
C ARG A 35 23.95 17.75 -24.54
N PRO A 36 24.39 16.50 -24.29
CA PRO A 36 23.93 15.74 -23.16
C PRO A 36 24.13 16.54 -21.86
N PRO A 37 23.11 16.58 -20.97
CA PRO A 37 23.25 17.18 -19.66
C PRO A 37 24.43 16.56 -18.91
N ALA A 38 25.19 17.38 -18.20
CA ALA A 38 26.34 16.89 -17.44
C ALA A 38 25.93 15.87 -16.35
N SER A 39 24.65 15.89 -15.92
CA SER A 39 24.04 14.88 -15.04
C SER A 39 24.13 13.45 -15.58
N VAL A 40 24.19 13.24 -16.91
CA VAL A 40 24.40 11.91 -17.50
C VAL A 40 25.79 11.34 -17.15
N THR A 41 26.78 12.22 -16.95
CA THR A 41 28.17 11.84 -16.65
C THR A 41 28.57 12.00 -15.18
N TYR A 42 27.76 12.69 -14.38
CA TYR A 42 28.06 12.93 -12.96
C TYR A 42 27.67 11.74 -12.08
N ALA A 43 28.32 11.67 -10.91
CA ALA A 43 27.97 10.71 -9.85
C ALA A 43 26.54 10.89 -9.31
N VAL A 44 25.89 12.02 -9.60
CA VAL A 44 24.48 12.28 -9.32
C VAL A 44 23.74 12.33 -10.66
N SER A 45 23.19 11.18 -11.06
CA SER A 45 22.57 11.00 -12.38
C SER A 45 21.06 11.19 -12.41
N TRP A 46 20.45 11.55 -11.28
CA TRP A 46 18.99 11.64 -11.11
C TRP A 46 18.49 13.06 -10.79
N ARG A 47 19.37 14.07 -10.78
CA ARG A 47 19.02 15.46 -10.48
C ARG A 47 19.90 16.43 -11.26
N SER A 48 19.27 17.30 -12.03
CA SER A 48 19.96 18.36 -12.79
C SER A 48 20.26 19.59 -11.92
N GLU A 49 21.34 20.30 -12.25
CA GLU A 49 21.69 21.55 -11.60
C GLU A 49 20.77 22.70 -12.06
N GLY A 50 20.65 23.76 -11.25
CA GLY A 50 19.91 24.98 -11.63
C GLY A 50 18.39 24.94 -11.43
N ILE A 51 17.84 23.85 -10.89
CA ILE A 51 16.41 23.76 -10.53
C ILE A 51 16.06 24.88 -9.54
N ARG A 52 14.98 25.62 -9.80
CA ARG A 52 14.55 26.74 -8.96
C ARG A 52 13.04 26.76 -8.79
N TYR A 53 12.61 26.81 -7.54
CA TYR A 53 11.21 26.94 -7.14
C TYR A 53 10.98 28.27 -6.44
N ARG A 54 9.78 28.82 -6.61
CA ARG A 54 9.34 30.00 -5.84
C ARG A 54 9.14 29.67 -4.36
N LYS A 55 8.68 28.45 -4.08
CA LYS A 55 8.47 27.90 -2.74
C LYS A 55 9.18 26.56 -2.66
N ASN A 56 10.01 26.38 -1.63
CA ASN A 56 10.73 25.13 -1.40
C ASN A 56 9.93 24.26 -0.43
N GLU A 57 9.34 23.18 -0.94
CA GLU A 57 8.43 22.30 -0.18
C GLU A 57 8.78 20.84 -0.44
N VAL A 58 8.62 20.01 0.59
CA VAL A 58 8.82 18.56 0.47
C VAL A 58 7.62 17.87 1.09
N PHE A 59 7.01 16.95 0.36
CA PHE A 59 5.93 16.11 0.87
C PHE A 59 6.42 14.67 0.99
N LEU A 60 6.16 14.06 2.15
CA LEU A 60 6.48 12.67 2.46
C LEU A 60 5.19 11.91 2.71
N ASP A 61 4.96 10.90 1.87
CA ASP A 61 3.85 9.98 1.98
C ASP A 61 4.39 8.65 2.47
N VAL A 62 4.11 8.33 3.73
CA VAL A 62 4.43 7.02 4.31
C VAL A 62 3.21 6.13 4.15
N ILE A 63 3.27 5.21 3.18
CA ILE A 63 2.16 4.34 2.79
C ILE A 63 2.46 2.92 3.25
N GLU A 64 1.59 2.36 4.08
CA GLU A 64 1.68 0.97 4.53
C GLU A 64 0.57 0.14 3.91
N SER A 65 0.96 -0.85 3.12
CA SER A 65 0.06 -1.84 2.52
C SER A 65 0.08 -3.09 3.39
N VAL A 66 -1.07 -3.45 3.95
CA VAL A 66 -1.21 -4.60 4.85
C VAL A 66 -1.64 -5.82 4.05
N ASN A 67 -0.78 -6.82 3.99
CA ASN A 67 -1.09 -8.16 3.51
C ASN A 67 -1.49 -9.04 4.70
N LEU A 68 -2.63 -9.72 4.58
CA LEU A 68 -3.20 -10.51 5.65
C LEU A 68 -4.02 -11.67 5.09
N LEU A 69 -3.69 -12.89 5.52
CA LEU A 69 -4.45 -14.10 5.20
C LEU A 69 -4.98 -14.73 6.49
N VAL A 70 -6.30 -14.84 6.60
CA VAL A 70 -6.98 -15.50 7.72
C VAL A 70 -7.55 -16.83 7.28
N ASN A 71 -7.38 -17.88 8.09
CA ASN A 71 -7.97 -19.19 7.85
C ASN A 71 -9.46 -19.26 8.25
N ALA A 72 -10.11 -20.41 7.99
CA ALA A 72 -11.52 -20.61 8.34
C ALA A 72 -11.81 -20.64 9.85
N ASN A 73 -10.79 -20.96 10.65
CA ASN A 73 -10.86 -20.96 12.12
C ASN A 73 -10.65 -19.55 12.71
N GLY A 74 -10.38 -18.55 11.87
CA GLY A 74 -10.14 -17.18 12.28
C GLY A 74 -8.71 -16.88 12.76
N ALA A 75 -7.77 -17.81 12.58
CA ALA A 75 -6.35 -17.57 12.87
C ALA A 75 -5.66 -16.89 11.68
N VAL A 76 -4.78 -15.94 11.98
CA VAL A 76 -3.95 -15.25 10.99
C VAL A 76 -2.81 -16.17 10.58
N ILE A 77 -2.79 -16.61 9.32
CA ILE A 77 -1.72 -17.45 8.76
C ILE A 77 -0.54 -16.58 8.30
N ARG A 78 -0.84 -15.52 7.55
CA ARG A 78 0.16 -14.59 7.00
C ARG A 78 -0.23 -13.18 7.40
N SER A 79 0.75 -12.43 7.89
CA SER A 79 0.63 -11.01 8.16
C SER A 79 1.95 -10.35 7.79
N GLU A 80 1.88 -9.43 6.83
CA GLU A 80 3.03 -8.73 6.32
C GLU A 80 2.64 -7.27 6.05
N ILE A 81 3.52 -6.36 6.42
CA ILE A 81 3.37 -4.94 6.15
C ILE A 81 4.42 -4.57 5.12
N LEU A 82 3.95 -4.14 3.94
CA LEU A 82 4.78 -3.56 2.89
C LEU A 82 4.64 -2.05 2.96
N GLY A 83 5.68 -1.39 3.45
CA GLY A 83 5.74 0.05 3.53
C GLY A 83 6.50 0.65 2.36
N ALA A 84 6.05 1.80 1.89
CA ALA A 84 6.75 2.63 0.92
C ALA A 84 6.75 4.08 1.39
N VAL A 85 7.90 4.73 1.32
CA VAL A 85 8.05 6.17 1.56
C VAL A 85 8.18 6.84 0.21
N LYS A 86 7.07 7.45 -0.24
CA LYS A 86 7.05 8.26 -1.44
C LYS A 86 7.34 9.70 -1.09
N MET A 87 8.15 10.35 -1.91
CA MET A 87 8.54 11.73 -1.74
C MET A 87 8.14 12.54 -2.94
N LYS A 88 7.71 13.77 -2.67
CA LYS A 88 7.46 14.79 -3.69
C LYS A 88 8.28 16.02 -3.33
N CYS A 89 9.37 16.21 -4.06
CA CYS A 89 10.37 17.24 -3.77
C CYS A 89 10.24 18.41 -4.74
N TYR A 90 9.96 19.59 -4.19
CA TYR A 90 10.01 20.87 -4.89
C TYR A 90 11.08 21.73 -4.23
N LEU A 91 12.34 21.42 -4.53
CA LEU A 91 13.50 22.05 -3.90
C LEU A 91 14.39 22.70 -4.95
N SER A 92 14.89 23.88 -4.64
CA SER A 92 15.85 24.58 -5.50
C SER A 92 17.28 24.05 -5.28
N GLY A 93 18.12 24.08 -6.31
CA GLY A 93 19.53 23.69 -6.22
C GLY A 93 19.74 22.18 -6.09
N MET A 94 20.79 21.81 -5.36
CA MET A 94 21.28 20.44 -5.15
C MET A 94 21.30 20.09 -3.66
N PRO A 95 20.13 19.93 -3.02
CA PRO A 95 20.05 19.84 -1.57
C PRO A 95 20.42 18.44 -1.09
N GLU A 96 21.20 18.37 -0.01
CA GLU A 96 21.43 17.12 0.72
C GLU A 96 20.38 16.98 1.83
N LEU A 97 19.54 15.95 1.70
CA LEU A 97 18.51 15.59 2.67
C LEU A 97 19.03 14.51 3.62
N ARG A 98 18.61 14.62 4.88
CA ARG A 98 18.81 13.59 5.90
C ARG A 98 17.49 13.27 6.59
N LEU A 99 17.02 12.05 6.39
CA LEU A 99 15.80 11.53 6.98
C LEU A 99 16.13 10.66 8.20
N GLY A 100 15.51 10.97 9.33
CA GLY A 100 15.59 10.18 10.56
C GLY A 100 14.27 9.49 10.86
N LEU A 101 14.30 8.16 10.96
CA LEU A 101 13.16 7.31 11.35
C LEU A 101 13.33 6.80 12.79
N ASN A 102 12.28 6.20 13.35
CA ASN A 102 12.32 5.50 14.64
C ASN A 102 12.80 4.04 14.53
N ASP A 103 13.90 3.80 13.82
CA ASP A 103 14.52 2.47 13.67
C ASP A 103 15.07 1.97 15.02
N LYS A 104 14.71 0.74 15.39
CA LYS A 104 15.13 0.05 16.61
C LYS A 104 16.65 -0.13 16.67
N VAL A 105 17.26 -0.48 15.54
CA VAL A 105 18.72 -0.69 15.47
C VAL A 105 19.47 0.61 15.76
N MET A 106 18.95 1.75 15.30
CA MET A 106 19.53 3.07 15.60
C MET A 106 19.41 3.43 17.09
N PHE A 107 18.30 3.08 17.74
CA PHE A 107 18.13 3.34 19.17
C PHE A 107 19.04 2.48 20.04
N GLU A 108 19.21 1.20 19.67
CA GLU A 108 20.11 0.27 20.35
C GLU A 108 21.57 0.71 20.23
N SER A 109 22.02 1.13 19.05
CA SER A 109 23.41 1.60 18.85
C SER A 109 23.73 2.92 19.56
N THR A 110 22.74 3.79 19.76
CA THR A 110 22.93 5.11 20.40
C THR A 110 22.72 5.06 21.92
N GLY A 111 22.40 3.90 22.50
CA GLY A 111 22.14 3.74 23.94
C GLY A 111 20.92 4.53 24.45
N ARG A 112 20.04 4.97 23.55
CA ARG A 112 18.84 5.75 23.90
C ARG A 112 17.66 4.81 24.00
N THR A 113 17.08 4.69 25.19
CA THR A 113 15.78 4.03 25.36
C THR A 113 14.75 4.76 24.50
N ALA A 114 14.18 4.08 23.51
CA ALA A 114 13.16 4.66 22.64
C ALA A 114 11.99 5.13 23.51
N ARG A 115 11.70 6.44 23.53
CA ARG A 115 10.41 6.95 24.02
C ARG A 115 9.34 6.62 22.99
N GLY A 116 8.96 5.34 22.88
CA GLY A 116 7.97 4.85 21.91
C GLY A 116 8.30 3.46 21.37
N LYS A 117 7.39 2.93 20.53
CA LYS A 117 7.59 1.65 19.83
C LYS A 117 8.66 1.85 18.76
N ALA A 118 9.83 1.25 18.96
CA ALA A 118 10.87 1.20 17.95
C ALA A 118 10.52 0.14 16.89
N ILE A 119 10.99 0.34 15.67
CA ILE A 119 10.60 -0.51 14.54
C ILE A 119 11.77 -1.34 14.08
N GLU A 120 11.49 -2.61 13.91
CA GLU A 120 12.41 -3.58 13.36
C GLU A 120 11.98 -3.86 11.92
N MET A 121 12.71 -3.27 10.98
CA MET A 121 12.50 -3.51 9.55
C MET A 121 13.31 -4.73 9.16
N GLU A 122 12.67 -5.73 8.55
CA GLU A 122 13.36 -6.95 8.12
C GLU A 122 14.19 -6.72 6.87
N ASP A 123 13.59 -6.03 5.90
CA ASP A 123 14.22 -5.71 4.63
C ASP A 123 13.89 -4.26 4.27
N VAL A 124 14.87 -3.56 3.73
CA VAL A 124 14.75 -2.17 3.31
C VAL A 124 15.46 -2.01 1.98
N LYS A 125 14.72 -1.52 0.99
CA LYS A 125 15.23 -1.16 -0.32
C LYS A 125 15.22 0.34 -0.44
N PHE A 126 16.34 0.91 -0.89
CA PHE A 126 16.49 2.34 -1.07
C PHE A 126 16.54 2.69 -2.56
N HIS A 127 16.10 3.89 -2.88
CA HIS A 127 16.40 4.53 -4.15
C HIS A 127 17.92 4.71 -4.29
N GLN A 128 18.42 4.72 -5.54
CA GLN A 128 19.83 4.92 -5.85
C GLN A 128 20.42 6.24 -5.31
N CYS A 129 19.55 7.19 -4.94
CA CYS A 129 19.98 8.48 -4.41
C CYS A 129 20.49 8.41 -2.96
N VAL A 130 20.24 7.30 -2.27
CA VAL A 130 20.63 7.08 -0.87
C VAL A 130 22.06 6.58 -0.78
N ARG A 131 22.84 7.22 0.09
CA ARG A 131 24.21 6.81 0.39
C ARG A 131 24.20 5.62 1.37
N LEU A 132 24.23 4.39 0.83
CA LEU A 132 24.19 3.15 1.62
C LEU A 132 25.29 3.07 2.69
N SER A 133 26.50 3.56 2.39
CA SER A 133 27.62 3.58 3.36
C SER A 133 27.32 4.40 4.63
N ARG A 134 26.53 5.48 4.52
CA ARG A 134 26.09 6.29 5.68
C ARG A 134 24.97 5.61 6.45
N PHE A 135 24.12 4.86 5.76
CA PHE A 135 23.07 4.09 6.40
C PHE A 135 23.64 2.89 7.19
N GLU A 136 24.65 2.21 6.67
CA GLU A 136 25.28 1.07 7.33
C GLU A 136 25.99 1.45 8.63
N ASN A 137 26.66 2.60 8.66
CA ASN A 137 27.41 3.09 9.82
C ASN A 137 26.51 3.67 10.93
N ASP A 138 25.66 4.65 10.59
CA ASP A 138 24.94 5.48 11.55
C ASP A 138 23.42 5.46 11.36
N ARG A 139 22.90 4.51 10.56
CA ARG A 139 21.46 4.30 10.27
C ARG A 139 20.75 5.58 9.82
N THR A 140 21.50 6.50 9.23
CA THR A 140 21.02 7.80 8.78
C THR A 140 20.82 7.77 7.27
N ILE A 141 19.59 8.05 6.82
CA ILE A 141 19.24 8.05 5.41
C ILE A 141 19.63 9.40 4.82
N SER A 142 20.79 9.45 4.15
CA SER A 142 21.37 10.65 3.54
C SER A 142 21.31 10.54 2.01
N PHE A 143 20.71 11.52 1.34
CA PHE A 143 20.47 11.48 -0.11
C PHE A 143 20.32 12.86 -0.72
N ILE A 144 20.48 12.94 -2.05
CA ILE A 144 20.11 14.11 -2.86
C ILE A 144 18.84 13.72 -3.63
N PRO A 145 17.66 14.31 -3.38
CA PRO A 145 16.41 13.82 -3.96
C PRO A 145 16.31 14.13 -5.45
N PRO A 146 15.84 13.18 -6.30
CA PRO A 146 15.30 13.50 -7.60
C PRO A 146 14.23 14.59 -7.52
N ASP A 147 14.04 15.33 -8.59
CA ASP A 147 13.03 16.37 -8.65
C ASP A 147 11.62 15.80 -8.89
N GLY A 148 10.61 16.36 -8.22
CA GLY A 148 9.23 15.90 -8.32
C GLY A 148 8.95 14.64 -7.49
N GLU A 149 8.10 13.75 -8.01
CA GLU A 149 7.67 12.53 -7.32
C GLU A 149 8.62 11.35 -7.59
N PHE A 150 8.99 10.63 -6.53
CA PHE A 150 9.76 9.39 -6.57
C PHE A 150 9.54 8.56 -5.29
N GLU A 151 9.86 7.27 -5.32
CA GLU A 151 9.88 6.42 -4.13
C GLU A 151 11.29 6.44 -3.51
N LEU A 152 11.41 6.90 -2.26
CA LEU A 152 12.69 6.99 -1.56
C LEU A 152 13.14 5.61 -1.05
N MET A 153 12.21 4.89 -0.43
CA MET A 153 12.48 3.58 0.15
C MET A 153 11.22 2.74 0.23
N SER A 154 11.39 1.43 0.13
CA SER A 154 10.40 0.43 0.52
C SER A 154 10.95 -0.42 1.65
N TYR A 155 10.09 -0.85 2.54
CA TYR A 155 10.45 -1.65 3.70
C TYR A 155 9.42 -2.73 3.97
N ARG A 156 9.84 -3.84 4.56
CA ARG A 156 8.99 -4.98 4.88
C ARG A 156 9.08 -5.31 6.37
N LEU A 157 7.93 -5.60 6.98
CA LEU A 157 7.84 -6.14 8.34
C LEU A 157 6.91 -7.35 8.37
N SER A 158 7.31 -8.44 9.02
CA SER A 158 6.45 -9.62 9.24
C SER A 158 5.87 -9.66 10.65
N THR A 159 5.75 -8.51 11.32
CA THR A 159 5.16 -8.45 12.67
C THR A 159 3.70 -8.92 12.61
N PRO A 160 3.28 -9.90 13.42
CA PRO A 160 1.89 -10.36 13.44
C PRO A 160 0.98 -9.22 13.93
N VAL A 161 0.13 -8.72 13.03
CA VAL A 161 -0.83 -7.66 13.33
C VAL A 161 -2.23 -8.26 13.47
N LYS A 162 -3.01 -7.73 14.41
CA LYS A 162 -4.46 -7.95 14.41
C LYS A 162 -5.07 -7.35 13.13
N PRO A 163 -6.00 -8.05 12.47
CA PRO A 163 -6.66 -7.54 11.27
C PRO A 163 -7.36 -6.21 11.54
N LEU A 164 -7.02 -5.16 10.79
CA LEU A 164 -7.66 -3.84 10.96
C LEU A 164 -9.16 -3.86 10.68
N ILE A 165 -9.58 -4.59 9.65
CA ILE A 165 -10.98 -4.80 9.31
C ILE A 165 -11.23 -6.30 9.32
N TRP A 166 -11.96 -6.76 10.33
CA TRP A 166 -12.37 -8.14 10.45
C TRP A 166 -13.72 -8.32 9.77
N VAL A 167 -13.81 -9.27 8.85
CA VAL A 167 -15.08 -9.66 8.20
C VAL A 167 -15.35 -11.11 8.52
N GLU A 168 -16.57 -11.39 8.95
CA GLU A 168 -17.09 -12.73 9.17
C GLU A 168 -18.33 -12.90 8.30
N ALA A 169 -18.44 -14.01 7.57
CA ALA A 169 -19.62 -14.33 6.78
C ALA A 169 -20.18 -15.66 7.23
N GLN A 170 -21.46 -15.67 7.58
CA GLN A 170 -22.22 -16.89 7.81
C GLN A 170 -23.05 -17.15 6.56
N VAL A 171 -22.87 -18.33 5.99
CA VAL A 171 -23.56 -18.77 4.77
C VAL A 171 -24.58 -19.85 5.14
N GLU A 172 -25.85 -19.58 4.85
CA GLU A 172 -26.94 -20.53 4.99
C GLU A 172 -27.41 -20.93 3.59
N SER A 173 -27.06 -22.14 3.15
CA SER A 173 -27.45 -22.65 1.84
C SER A 173 -28.65 -23.59 1.98
N HIS A 174 -29.72 -23.28 1.26
CA HIS A 174 -30.89 -24.14 1.11
C HIS A 174 -30.81 -24.83 -0.26
N LYS A 175 -30.58 -26.14 -0.25
CA LYS A 175 -30.39 -26.95 -1.46
C LYS A 175 -31.50 -26.72 -2.49
N GLY A 176 -31.11 -26.29 -3.70
CA GLY A 176 -32.01 -26.15 -4.86
C GLY A 176 -33.02 -25.00 -4.77
N SER A 177 -32.79 -24.01 -3.91
CA SER A 177 -33.72 -22.89 -3.76
C SER A 177 -33.02 -21.54 -3.58
N ARG A 178 -32.16 -21.40 -2.56
CA ARG A 178 -31.62 -20.09 -2.18
C ARG A 178 -30.38 -20.20 -1.31
N VAL A 179 -29.59 -19.14 -1.30
CA VAL A 179 -28.49 -18.95 -0.37
C VAL A 179 -28.63 -17.60 0.33
N GLU A 180 -28.47 -17.62 1.64
CA GLU A 180 -28.50 -16.44 2.50
C GLU A 180 -27.10 -16.18 3.08
N TYR A 181 -26.67 -14.93 3.01
CA TYR A 181 -25.40 -14.47 3.58
C TYR A 181 -25.70 -13.50 4.71
N MET A 182 -25.11 -13.74 5.88
CA MET A 182 -25.03 -12.77 6.96
C MET A 182 -23.58 -12.36 7.17
N VAL A 183 -23.25 -11.15 6.74
CA VAL A 183 -21.88 -10.62 6.78
C VAL A 183 -21.79 -9.59 7.90
N LYS A 184 -20.86 -9.82 8.82
CA LYS A 184 -20.52 -8.90 9.91
C LYS A 184 -19.14 -8.32 9.65
N VAL A 185 -19.04 -6.99 9.62
CA VAL A 185 -17.75 -6.27 9.59
C VAL A 185 -17.49 -5.64 10.94
N LYS A 186 -16.25 -5.74 11.42
CA LYS A 186 -15.77 -5.14 12.66
C LYS A 186 -14.45 -4.40 12.40
N ALA A 187 -14.45 -3.10 12.67
CA ALA A 187 -13.24 -2.28 12.61
C ALA A 187 -12.42 -2.44 13.89
N GLN A 188 -11.26 -3.09 13.83
CA GLN A 188 -10.37 -3.34 14.97
C GLN A 188 -9.19 -2.35 15.05
N PHE A 189 -9.40 -1.11 14.62
CA PHE A 189 -8.43 -0.02 14.79
C PHE A 189 -8.94 1.05 15.76
N LYS A 190 -8.08 2.04 16.05
CA LYS A 190 -8.35 3.10 17.05
C LYS A 190 -9.65 3.85 16.71
N ARG A 191 -10.49 4.12 17.71
CA ARG A 191 -11.79 4.79 17.56
C ARG A 191 -11.73 6.19 16.93
N ARG A 192 -10.58 6.88 17.09
CA ARG A 192 -10.31 8.20 16.49
C ARG A 192 -9.99 8.15 15.00
N SER A 193 -9.62 6.98 14.50
CA SER A 193 -9.32 6.77 13.08
C SER A 193 -10.57 6.29 12.36
N THR A 194 -10.63 6.56 11.05
CA THR A 194 -11.74 6.17 10.18
C THR A 194 -11.14 5.57 8.91
N ALA A 195 -11.64 4.42 8.49
CA ALA A 195 -11.32 3.85 7.18
C ALA A 195 -12.26 4.44 6.14
N ASN A 196 -11.69 4.92 5.04
CA ASN A 196 -12.38 5.48 3.90
C ASN A 196 -12.51 4.42 2.79
N ASN A 197 -13.57 4.55 1.99
CA ASN A 197 -13.83 3.77 0.79
C ASN A 197 -13.62 2.26 1.00
N VAL A 198 -14.21 1.74 2.08
CA VAL A 198 -14.11 0.32 2.40
C VAL A 198 -14.99 -0.46 1.43
N GLU A 199 -14.38 -1.40 0.71
CA GLU A 199 -15.08 -2.32 -0.19
C GLU A 199 -14.83 -3.76 0.26
N ILE A 200 -15.90 -4.48 0.57
CA ILE A 200 -15.82 -5.89 0.99
C ILE A 200 -16.40 -6.73 -0.14
N TYR A 201 -15.58 -7.58 -0.72
CA TYR A 201 -15.96 -8.51 -1.78
C TYR A 201 -16.24 -9.85 -1.15
N VAL A 202 -17.50 -10.28 -1.19
CA VAL A 202 -17.93 -11.57 -0.69
C VAL A 202 -18.28 -12.45 -1.89
N PRO A 203 -17.56 -13.57 -2.09
CA PRO A 203 -17.83 -14.46 -3.21
C PRO A 203 -19.18 -15.16 -3.04
N VAL A 204 -19.87 -15.32 -4.16
CA VAL A 204 -21.12 -16.03 -4.30
C VAL A 204 -21.01 -17.08 -5.41
N PRO A 205 -21.87 -18.11 -5.39
CA PRO A 205 -21.98 -19.05 -6.49
C PRO A 205 -22.19 -18.35 -7.84
N ASP A 206 -21.60 -18.91 -8.90
CA ASP A 206 -21.70 -18.39 -10.27
C ASP A 206 -23.13 -18.47 -10.82
N ASP A 207 -23.91 -19.41 -10.30
CA ASP A 207 -25.30 -19.67 -10.66
C ASP A 207 -26.30 -18.87 -9.81
N ALA A 208 -25.83 -18.02 -8.89
CA ALA A 208 -26.69 -17.23 -8.02
C ALA A 208 -27.48 -16.16 -8.80
N ASP A 209 -28.79 -16.12 -8.58
CA ASP A 209 -29.70 -15.16 -9.21
C ASP A 209 -30.46 -14.30 -8.19
N SER A 210 -31.31 -13.39 -8.68
CA SER A 210 -32.29 -12.66 -7.88
C SER A 210 -31.75 -12.00 -6.58
N PRO A 211 -30.68 -11.17 -6.67
CA PRO A 211 -30.02 -10.62 -5.48
C PRO A 211 -30.93 -9.67 -4.70
N LYS A 212 -31.07 -9.90 -3.39
CA LYS A 212 -31.76 -9.01 -2.45
C LYS A 212 -30.83 -8.65 -1.30
N PHE A 213 -30.59 -7.36 -1.10
CA PHE A 213 -29.67 -6.86 -0.08
C PHE A 213 -30.38 -6.07 1.01
N ARG A 214 -29.96 -6.26 2.26
CA ARG A 214 -30.32 -5.43 3.41
C ARG A 214 -29.05 -5.12 4.19
N ALA A 215 -28.53 -3.90 4.06
CA ALA A 215 -27.35 -3.45 4.79
C ALA A 215 -27.72 -2.41 5.85
N SER A 216 -27.10 -2.47 7.02
CA SER A 216 -27.28 -1.44 8.06
C SER A 216 -26.62 -0.11 7.70
N THR A 217 -25.59 -0.16 6.85
CA THR A 217 -24.84 1.02 6.38
C THR A 217 -24.25 0.74 5.00
N GLY A 218 -23.97 1.81 4.26
CA GLY A 218 -23.37 1.70 2.93
C GLY A 218 -24.31 1.15 1.86
N THR A 219 -23.75 0.81 0.72
CA THR A 219 -24.47 0.30 -0.45
C THR A 219 -23.91 -1.06 -0.85
N VAL A 220 -24.76 -1.97 -1.31
CA VAL A 220 -24.35 -3.29 -1.80
C VAL A 220 -24.66 -3.39 -3.28
N GLN A 221 -23.71 -3.88 -4.06
CA GLN A 221 -23.84 -4.08 -5.51
C GLN A 221 -23.47 -5.52 -5.83
N TYR A 222 -24.26 -6.19 -6.65
CA TYR A 222 -23.90 -7.50 -7.19
C TYR A 222 -22.94 -7.31 -8.38
N ALA A 223 -21.85 -8.09 -8.42
CA ALA A 223 -20.85 -8.07 -9.48
C ALA A 223 -20.69 -9.49 -10.07
N PRO A 224 -21.53 -9.87 -11.06
CA PRO A 224 -21.49 -11.19 -11.70
C PRO A 224 -20.13 -11.52 -12.30
N ASP A 225 -19.45 -10.53 -12.91
CA ASP A 225 -18.13 -10.71 -13.56
C ASP A 225 -17.03 -11.20 -12.60
N LYS A 226 -17.22 -11.00 -11.29
CA LYS A 226 -16.29 -11.40 -10.24
C LYS A 226 -16.86 -12.50 -9.34
N SER A 227 -18.03 -13.03 -9.67
CA SER A 227 -18.75 -14.02 -8.87
C SER A 227 -18.86 -13.59 -7.40
N ALA A 228 -19.16 -12.31 -7.16
CA ALA A 228 -19.14 -11.72 -5.83
C ALA A 228 -20.15 -10.57 -5.72
N PHE A 229 -20.60 -10.27 -4.51
CA PHE A 229 -21.21 -8.97 -4.21
C PHE A 229 -20.22 -8.09 -3.46
N VAL A 230 -20.33 -6.78 -3.72
CA VAL A 230 -19.46 -5.76 -3.17
C VAL A 230 -20.24 -4.89 -2.20
N TRP A 231 -19.85 -4.91 -0.93
CA TRP A 231 -20.37 -4.00 0.09
C TRP A 231 -19.46 -2.79 0.22
N LYS A 232 -19.98 -1.62 -0.16
CA LYS A 232 -19.25 -0.35 -0.15
C LYS A 232 -19.68 0.49 1.05
N ILE A 233 -18.74 0.82 1.91
CA ILE A 233 -18.92 1.70 3.07
C ILE A 233 -18.00 2.90 2.90
N LYS A 234 -18.57 4.09 2.69
CA LYS A 234 -17.79 5.33 2.48
C LYS A 234 -16.84 5.64 3.64
N GLN A 235 -17.34 5.50 4.87
CA GLN A 235 -16.58 5.77 6.09
C GLN A 235 -16.93 4.75 7.18
N LEU A 236 -15.92 4.02 7.64
CA LEU A 236 -16.01 3.03 8.69
C LEU A 236 -15.20 3.52 9.91
N GLY A 237 -15.88 3.97 10.95
CA GLY A 237 -15.24 4.44 12.18
C GLY A 237 -14.62 3.28 13.00
N GLY A 238 -13.47 3.52 13.63
CA GLY A 238 -12.78 2.51 14.43
C GLY A 238 -13.60 2.02 15.62
N GLY A 239 -13.56 0.71 15.89
CA GLY A 239 -14.30 0.07 16.98
C GLY A 239 -15.81 -0.05 16.74
N ARG A 240 -16.30 0.28 15.54
CA ARG A 240 -17.69 0.05 15.14
C ARG A 240 -17.83 -1.30 14.44
N GLU A 241 -19.03 -1.85 14.52
CA GLU A 241 -19.43 -3.04 13.78
C GLU A 241 -20.72 -2.77 13.02
N PHE A 242 -20.85 -3.40 11.86
CA PHE A 242 -22.03 -3.30 11.01
C PHE A 242 -22.39 -4.67 10.45
N LEU A 243 -23.66 -4.84 10.12
CA LEU A 243 -24.19 -6.08 9.57
C LEU A 243 -24.85 -5.83 8.23
N MET A 244 -24.74 -6.83 7.37
CA MET A 244 -25.42 -6.88 6.09
C MET A 244 -25.93 -8.29 5.85
N ARG A 245 -27.13 -8.36 5.28
CA ARG A 245 -27.76 -9.59 4.84
C ARG A 245 -27.94 -9.54 3.32
N ALA A 246 -27.59 -10.63 2.66
CA ALA A 246 -27.85 -10.83 1.24
C ALA A 246 -28.61 -12.14 1.05
N HIS A 247 -29.50 -12.15 0.07
CA HIS A 247 -30.26 -13.32 -0.33
C HIS A 247 -30.15 -13.47 -1.84
N PHE A 248 -29.83 -14.67 -2.29
CA PHE A 248 -29.78 -15.04 -3.69
C PHE A 248 -30.65 -16.27 -3.93
N GLY A 249 -31.29 -16.35 -5.10
CA GLY A 249 -31.87 -17.60 -5.57
C GLY A 249 -30.79 -18.51 -6.13
N LEU A 250 -31.02 -19.82 -6.04
CA LEU A 250 -30.18 -20.83 -6.67
C LEU A 250 -31.05 -21.67 -7.62
N PRO A 251 -30.55 -22.03 -8.81
CA PRO A 251 -31.23 -22.95 -9.70
C PRO A 251 -31.50 -24.30 -9.04
N SER A 252 -32.60 -24.94 -9.42
CA SER A 252 -32.95 -26.29 -8.97
C SER A 252 -32.13 -27.39 -9.66
N VAL A 253 -31.49 -27.07 -10.80
CA VAL A 253 -30.66 -27.98 -11.59
C VAL A 253 -29.18 -27.71 -11.30
N LYS A 254 -28.46 -28.72 -10.80
CA LYS A 254 -27.02 -28.63 -10.56
C LYS A 254 -26.23 -29.04 -11.81
N GLY A 255 -25.16 -28.31 -12.14
CA GLY A 255 -24.10 -28.84 -13.00
C GLY A 255 -23.22 -29.82 -12.22
N GLU A 256 -22.76 -30.89 -12.87
CA GLU A 256 -21.90 -31.94 -12.26
C GLU A 256 -20.54 -31.39 -11.75
N GLU A 257 -20.13 -30.18 -12.15
CA GLU A 257 -18.91 -29.50 -11.68
C GLU A 257 -19.09 -28.67 -10.39
N SER A 258 -20.31 -28.60 -9.83
CA SER A 258 -20.68 -27.57 -8.84
C SER A 258 -20.35 -27.88 -7.36
N GLU A 259 -19.83 -29.07 -7.02
CA GLU A 259 -19.55 -29.40 -5.60
C GLU A 259 -18.24 -28.81 -5.06
N ALA A 260 -17.36 -28.34 -5.94
CA ALA A 260 -16.09 -27.73 -5.56
C ALA A 260 -16.02 -26.26 -6.01
N ALA A 261 -17.14 -25.52 -5.96
CA ALA A 261 -17.12 -24.06 -6.09
C ALA A 261 -16.10 -23.53 -5.06
N LYS A 262 -14.89 -23.22 -5.55
CA LYS A 262 -13.73 -22.89 -4.76
C LYS A 262 -14.18 -21.80 -3.79
N LYS A 263 -14.19 -22.09 -2.48
CA LYS A 263 -14.51 -21.12 -1.43
C LYS A 263 -13.46 -20.01 -1.48
N ALA A 264 -13.66 -19.08 -2.40
CA ALA A 264 -12.80 -17.94 -2.56
C ALA A 264 -12.84 -17.15 -1.25
N PRO A 265 -11.69 -16.63 -0.80
CA PRO A 265 -11.68 -15.84 0.41
C PRO A 265 -12.40 -14.51 0.19
N ILE A 266 -12.95 -13.95 1.26
CA ILE A 266 -13.48 -12.61 1.29
C ILE A 266 -12.30 -11.64 1.17
N THR A 267 -12.33 -10.73 0.20
CA THR A 267 -11.27 -9.71 0.06
C THR A 267 -11.77 -8.35 0.49
N VAL A 268 -10.94 -7.58 1.19
CA VAL A 268 -11.32 -6.25 1.68
C VAL A 268 -10.35 -5.20 1.16
N LYS A 269 -10.90 -4.15 0.56
CA LYS A 269 -10.19 -2.95 0.19
C LYS A 269 -10.54 -1.83 1.16
N PHE A 270 -9.54 -1.10 1.61
CA PHE A 270 -9.71 0.04 2.49
C PHE A 270 -8.50 0.97 2.44
N GLU A 271 -8.70 2.19 2.94
CA GLU A 271 -7.67 3.19 3.18
C GLU A 271 -7.92 3.90 4.51
N ILE A 272 -6.92 4.01 5.38
CA ILE A 272 -7.00 4.69 6.68
C ILE A 272 -5.95 5.80 6.68
N PRO A 273 -6.36 7.08 6.57
CA PRO A 273 -5.44 8.19 6.64
C PRO A 273 -4.99 8.45 8.08
N TYR A 274 -3.82 9.07 8.22
CA TYR A 274 -3.17 9.45 9.48
C TYR A 274 -2.96 8.27 10.44
N PHE A 275 -2.74 7.08 9.89
CA PHE A 275 -2.57 5.84 10.65
C PHE A 275 -1.39 5.03 10.10
N THR A 276 -0.68 4.38 11.01
CA THR A 276 0.42 3.44 10.73
C THR A 276 0.21 2.20 11.58
N VAL A 277 0.42 1.05 10.98
CA VAL A 277 0.33 -0.25 11.62
C VAL A 277 1.65 -0.62 12.29
N SER A 278 2.77 -0.39 11.60
CA SER A 278 4.11 -0.65 12.14
C SER A 278 4.42 0.24 13.36
N GLY A 279 3.91 1.47 13.32
CA GLY A 279 4.25 2.55 14.24
C GLY A 279 5.35 3.47 13.71
N ILE A 280 5.62 3.45 12.40
CA ILE A 280 6.68 4.27 11.77
C ILE A 280 6.44 5.75 11.96
N GLN A 281 7.52 6.43 12.32
CA GLN A 281 7.52 7.85 12.60
C GLN A 281 8.75 8.49 11.98
N VAL A 282 8.49 9.47 11.14
CA VAL A 282 9.49 10.42 10.68
C VAL A 282 9.82 11.35 11.84
N ARG A 283 11.02 11.22 12.40
CA ARG A 283 11.48 12.04 13.54
C ARG A 283 11.94 13.41 13.10
N TYR A 284 12.66 13.46 11.98
CA TYR A 284 13.13 14.70 11.38
C TYR A 284 13.44 14.49 9.90
N LEU A 285 13.33 15.58 9.14
CA LEU A 285 13.91 15.71 7.81
C LEU A 285 14.77 16.97 7.80
N LYS A 286 16.09 16.80 7.70
CA LYS A 286 17.03 17.91 7.62
C LYS A 286 17.37 18.18 6.17
N ILE A 287 17.14 19.40 5.72
CA ILE A 287 17.44 19.87 4.36
C ILE A 287 18.68 20.75 4.47
N VAL A 288 19.74 20.42 3.73
CA VAL A 288 20.98 21.19 3.68
C VAL A 288 21.23 21.63 2.24
N GLU A 289 21.23 22.93 2.00
CA GLU A 289 21.54 23.52 0.71
C GLU A 289 22.54 24.67 0.90
N LYS A 290 23.45 24.88 -0.07
CA LYS A 290 24.47 25.94 0.00
C LYS A 290 23.87 27.34 0.10
N SER A 291 22.72 27.57 -0.54
CA SER A 291 22.01 28.84 -0.50
C SER A 291 21.25 29.07 0.82
N GLY A 292 21.18 28.08 1.71
CA GLY A 292 20.60 28.24 3.06
C GLY A 292 19.11 28.61 3.11
N TYR A 293 18.32 28.29 2.07
CA TYR A 293 16.90 28.60 2.09
C TYR A 293 16.16 27.76 3.14
N GLN A 294 15.05 28.29 3.64
CA GLN A 294 14.12 27.53 4.46
C GLN A 294 13.17 26.73 3.56
N ALA A 295 13.00 25.45 3.86
CA ALA A 295 12.03 24.58 3.20
C ALA A 295 11.02 24.02 4.20
N LEU A 296 9.81 23.75 3.73
CA LEU A 296 8.70 23.26 4.54
C LEU A 296 8.49 21.75 4.29
N PRO A 297 8.86 20.88 5.25
CA PRO A 297 8.58 19.45 5.15
C PRO A 297 7.17 19.13 5.64
N TRP A 298 6.43 18.37 4.85
CA TRP A 298 5.12 17.82 5.17
C TRP A 298 5.22 16.30 5.24
N VAL A 299 4.52 15.69 6.18
CA VAL A 299 4.40 14.23 6.26
C VAL A 299 2.96 13.83 6.48
N ARG A 300 2.51 12.81 5.75
CA ARG A 300 1.27 12.10 6.04
C ARG A 300 1.50 10.60 6.04
N TYR A 301 0.67 9.92 6.82
CA TYR A 301 0.71 8.49 6.99
C TYR A 301 -0.59 7.91 6.43
N ILE A 302 -0.49 6.87 5.62
CA ILE A 302 -1.64 6.21 5.00
C ILE A 302 -1.45 4.72 5.20
N THR A 303 -2.46 4.05 5.74
CA THR A 303 -2.50 2.59 5.76
C THR A 303 -3.57 2.12 4.78
N GLN A 304 -3.24 1.21 3.88
CA GLN A 304 -4.16 0.65 2.92
C GLN A 304 -4.10 -0.89 2.92
N HIS A 305 -5.08 -1.50 2.27
CA HIS A 305 -5.01 -2.91 1.91
C HIS A 305 -3.81 -3.15 0.98
N GLY A 306 -3.09 -4.25 1.19
CA GLY A 306 -2.14 -4.76 0.21
C GLY A 306 -2.82 -5.64 -0.84
N ASP A 307 -2.01 -6.31 -1.65
CA ASP A 307 -2.47 -7.15 -2.74
C ASP A 307 -3.28 -8.36 -2.23
N ASP A 308 -2.96 -8.86 -1.04
CA ASP A 308 -3.60 -10.03 -0.43
C ASP A 308 -4.13 -9.70 0.97
N TYR A 309 -5.27 -8.99 1.05
CA TYR A 309 -6.05 -8.85 2.27
C TYR A 309 -7.29 -9.75 2.19
N SER A 310 -7.12 -11.02 2.56
CA SER A 310 -8.09 -12.08 2.31
C SER A 310 -8.46 -12.86 3.58
N LEU A 311 -9.76 -13.08 3.77
CA LEU A 311 -10.31 -13.78 4.93
C LEU A 311 -11.10 -15.00 4.48
N ARG A 312 -10.68 -16.20 4.91
CA ARG A 312 -11.40 -17.46 4.66
C ARG A 312 -12.48 -17.72 5.73
N THR A 313 -13.02 -16.67 6.33
CA THR A 313 -13.96 -16.71 7.48
C THR A 313 -15.41 -16.98 7.07
N ALA A 314 -15.66 -17.41 5.83
CA ALA A 314 -16.98 -17.83 5.37
C ALA A 314 -17.27 -19.24 5.93
N GLN A 315 -18.17 -19.32 6.92
CA GLN A 315 -18.59 -20.57 7.54
C GLN A 315 -19.98 -20.96 7.06
N GLU A 316 -20.16 -22.21 6.65
CA GLU A 316 -21.48 -22.77 6.35
C GLU A 316 -22.10 -23.30 7.64
N ARG A 317 -23.33 -22.89 7.93
CA ARG A 317 -24.08 -23.53 9.04
C ARG A 317 -24.41 -24.97 8.64
N GLY A 318 -23.76 -25.93 9.31
CA GLY A 318 -23.99 -27.37 9.12
C GLY A 318 -22.72 -28.20 8.93
N SER A 319 -21.56 -27.58 8.65
CA SER A 319 -20.28 -28.27 8.67
C SER A 319 -19.76 -28.35 10.10
N ALA A 320 -19.69 -29.57 10.67
CA ALA A 320 -19.02 -29.80 11.96
C ALA A 320 -17.58 -29.25 11.92
N PRO A 321 -17.04 -28.73 13.05
CA PRO A 321 -15.64 -28.35 13.09
C PRO A 321 -14.79 -29.59 12.77
N ILE A 322 -13.89 -29.46 11.81
CA ILE A 322 -12.86 -30.47 11.55
C ILE A 322 -11.94 -30.45 12.76
N VAL A 323 -12.23 -31.32 13.74
CA VAL A 323 -11.31 -31.65 14.83
C VAL A 323 -10.17 -32.42 14.17
N SER A 324 -9.01 -31.78 14.00
CA SER A 324 -7.78 -32.50 13.72
C SER A 324 -7.42 -33.31 14.97
N MET A 325 -7.43 -34.64 14.86
CA MET A 325 -6.67 -35.50 15.78
C MET A 325 -5.17 -35.24 15.63
#